data_AF-A0QNK6-F1
#
_entry.id   AF-A0QNK6-F1
#
_cell.length_a   1.000
_cell.length_b   1.000
_cell.length_c   1.000
_cell.angle_alpha   90.00
_cell.angle_beta   90.00
_cell.angle_gamma   90.00
#
_symmetry.space_group_name_H-M   'P 1'
#
loop_
_entity.id
_entity.type
_entity.pdbx_description
1 polymer ?
#
loop_
_entity_poly.entity_id
_entity_poly.type
_entity_poly.pdbx_seq_one_letter_code
_entity_poly.pdbx_strand_id
1 'polypeptide(L)'
;MGDTKLAAAAATPIIAFGLRTMTIMSNLTGVEGPEHGDRYGQGAEAFSGVSSGLDGTRSPDSWEGSSSDAYSDRNREQKERAALMAETDRVVKEVLDKEAGEIEDTRRQIDHQMTELTWLIPAAIAAKFWNAPPGSGEIASQIIQWGGVAKTLPIATQRMYRMIADSSENATLIRRAGATYDRIAAEAQAQ
;
A
#
# COMPACT_ATOMS: atom_id res chain seq x y z
N MET A 1 6.84 30.12 13.70
CA MET A 1 7.35 28.73 13.55
C MET A 1 8.08 28.50 12.22
N GLY A 2 7.75 29.18 11.11
CA GLY A 2 8.47 29.04 9.84
C GLY A 2 9.93 29.51 9.88
N ASP A 3 10.19 30.68 10.47
CA ASP A 3 11.54 31.28 10.52
C ASP A 3 12.55 30.41 11.27
N THR A 4 12.10 29.73 12.33
CA THR A 4 12.94 28.82 13.13
C THR A 4 13.38 27.59 12.35
N LYS A 5 12.49 27.04 11.50
CA LYS A 5 12.81 25.91 10.61
C LYS A 5 13.77 26.34 9.50
N LEU A 6 13.58 27.53 8.94
CA LEU A 6 14.47 28.09 7.92
C LEU A 6 15.88 28.36 8.49
N ALA A 7 15.97 28.93 9.68
CA ALA A 7 17.24 29.18 10.37
C ALA A 7 17.97 27.85 10.69
N ALA A 8 17.25 26.85 11.18
CA ALA A 8 17.81 25.51 11.41
C ALA A 8 18.30 24.87 10.10
N ALA A 9 17.51 24.94 9.02
CA ALA A 9 17.90 24.41 7.72
C ALA A 9 19.15 25.09 7.14
N ALA A 10 19.26 26.42 7.29
CA ALA A 10 20.46 27.16 6.89
C ALA A 10 21.68 26.78 7.73
N ALA A 11 21.49 26.50 9.03
CA ALA A 11 22.57 26.07 9.91
C ALA A 11 23.01 24.61 9.66
N THR A 12 22.08 23.72 9.27
CA THR A 12 22.34 22.30 9.05
C THR A 12 21.90 21.84 7.65
N PRO A 13 22.58 22.29 6.58
CA PRO A 13 22.14 22.07 5.20
C PRO A 13 22.10 20.59 4.78
N ILE A 14 23.01 19.76 5.32
CA ILE A 14 23.05 18.32 4.97
C ILE A 14 21.88 17.58 5.63
N ILE A 15 21.58 17.87 6.90
CA ILE A 15 20.36 17.34 7.56
C ILE A 15 19.11 17.81 6.80
N ALA A 16 19.03 19.09 6.43
CA ALA A 16 17.90 19.62 5.70
C ALA A 16 17.68 18.90 4.35
N PHE A 17 18.76 18.60 3.63
CA PHE A 17 18.70 17.80 2.41
C PHE A 17 18.16 16.38 2.65
N GLY A 18 18.68 15.69 3.68
CA GLY A 18 18.22 14.36 4.06
C GLY A 18 16.74 14.32 4.44
N LEU A 19 16.29 15.27 5.27
CA LEU A 19 14.88 15.42 5.65
C LEU A 19 14.00 15.70 4.43
N ARG A 20 14.40 16.61 3.54
CA ARG A 20 13.64 16.91 2.31
C ARG A 20 13.49 15.69 1.42
N THR A 21 14.55 14.90 1.28
CA THR A 21 14.54 13.68 0.47
C THR A 21 13.56 12.65 1.06
N MET A 22 13.60 12.42 2.37
CA MET A 22 12.68 11.51 3.05
C MET A 22 11.24 12.02 3.03
N THR A 23 11.00 13.33 3.10
CA THR A 23 9.67 13.91 2.91
C THR A 23 9.12 13.64 1.50
N ILE A 24 9.96 13.76 0.47
CA ILE A 24 9.56 13.40 -0.90
C ILE A 24 9.18 11.91 -0.97
N MET A 25 9.99 11.02 -0.38
CA MET A 25 9.70 9.59 -0.31
C MET A 25 8.37 9.30 0.40
N SER A 26 8.12 9.92 1.56
CA SER A 26 6.86 9.77 2.29
C SER A 26 5.67 10.22 1.44
N ASN A 27 5.76 11.37 0.75
CA ASN A 27 4.69 11.84 -0.13
C ASN A 27 4.40 10.90 -1.32
N LEU A 28 5.39 10.16 -1.81
CA LEU A 28 5.20 9.18 -2.88
C LEU A 28 4.40 7.96 -2.45
N THR A 29 4.24 7.74 -1.14
CA THR A 29 3.40 6.67 -0.61
C THR A 29 1.92 7.06 -0.54
N GLY A 30 1.55 8.28 -0.96
CA GLY A 30 0.19 8.83 -0.87
C GLY A 30 0.00 9.76 0.34
N VAL A 31 -1.13 10.48 0.36
CA VAL A 31 -1.44 11.50 1.39
C VAL A 31 -2.60 11.08 2.30
N GLU A 32 -3.58 10.38 1.74
CA GLU A 32 -4.72 9.85 2.49
C GLU A 32 -4.42 8.47 3.10
N GLY A 33 -5.33 8.01 3.95
CA GLY A 33 -5.30 6.63 4.44
C GLY A 33 -5.37 5.66 3.26
N PRO A 34 -4.63 4.54 3.29
CA PRO A 34 -4.69 3.57 2.22
C PRO A 34 -6.07 2.89 2.14
N GLU A 35 -6.44 2.42 0.95
CA GLU A 35 -7.70 1.71 0.69
C GLU A 35 -7.54 0.23 1.01
N HIS A 36 -8.40 -0.31 1.89
CA HIS A 36 -8.35 -1.69 2.36
C HIS A 36 -9.23 -2.66 1.52
N GLY A 37 -9.82 -2.18 0.42
CA GLY A 37 -10.63 -3.01 -0.47
C GLY A 37 -11.96 -3.40 0.14
N ASP A 38 -12.53 -2.60 1.04
CA ASP A 38 -13.75 -2.96 1.77
C ASP A 38 -14.95 -3.21 0.86
N ARG A 39 -15.02 -2.50 -0.27
CA ARG A 39 -16.05 -2.72 -1.29
C ARG A 39 -15.94 -4.09 -1.96
N TYR A 40 -14.73 -4.60 -2.15
CA TYR A 40 -14.53 -5.96 -2.63
C TYR A 40 -14.93 -6.98 -1.55
N GLY A 41 -14.70 -6.69 -0.27
CA GLY A 41 -15.27 -7.50 0.81
C GLY A 41 -16.79 -7.61 0.77
N GLN A 42 -17.47 -6.47 0.61
CA GLN A 42 -18.93 -6.42 0.47
C GLN A 42 -19.41 -7.16 -0.79
N GLY A 43 -18.69 -7.02 -1.92
CA GLY A 43 -18.96 -7.76 -3.15
C GLY A 43 -18.84 -9.27 -2.95
N ALA A 44 -17.77 -9.71 -2.28
CA ALA A 44 -17.55 -11.11 -1.94
C ALA A 44 -18.71 -11.70 -1.12
N GLU A 45 -19.15 -10.97 -0.09
CA GLU A 45 -20.30 -11.37 0.73
C GLU A 45 -21.60 -11.44 -0.10
N ALA A 46 -21.85 -10.44 -0.93
CA ALA A 46 -23.02 -10.39 -1.79
C ALA A 46 -23.07 -11.56 -2.78
N PHE A 47 -21.97 -11.83 -3.49
CA PHE A 47 -21.88 -12.93 -4.44
C PHE A 47 -21.93 -14.30 -3.76
N SER A 48 -21.34 -14.42 -2.56
CA SER A 48 -21.48 -15.63 -1.75
C SER A 48 -22.94 -15.86 -1.38
N GLY A 49 -23.67 -14.81 -1.00
CA GLY A 49 -25.11 -14.86 -0.72
C GLY A 49 -25.93 -15.30 -1.92
N VAL A 50 -25.62 -14.79 -3.12
CA VAL A 50 -26.25 -15.23 -4.37
C VAL A 50 -25.98 -16.71 -4.61
N SER A 51 -24.73 -17.16 -4.51
CA SER A 51 -24.37 -18.57 -4.71
C SER A 51 -25.12 -19.50 -3.75
N SER A 52 -25.22 -19.14 -2.47
CA SER A 52 -25.99 -19.91 -1.48
C SER A 52 -27.50 -19.86 -1.73
N GLY A 53 -28.05 -18.72 -2.18
CA GLY A 53 -29.47 -18.61 -2.52
C GLY A 53 -29.88 -19.51 -3.69
N LEU A 54 -28.99 -19.66 -4.66
CA LEU A 54 -29.23 -20.50 -5.85
C LEU A 54 -29.25 -22.01 -5.55
N ASP A 55 -28.81 -22.46 -4.36
CA ASP A 55 -28.96 -23.86 -3.95
C ASP A 55 -30.43 -24.27 -3.77
N GLY A 56 -31.29 -23.31 -3.44
CA GLY A 56 -32.74 -23.52 -3.24
C GLY A 56 -33.58 -23.41 -4.52
N THR A 57 -33.00 -23.02 -5.66
CA THR A 57 -33.73 -22.69 -6.88
C THR A 57 -33.65 -23.78 -7.96
N ARG A 58 -33.55 -25.05 -7.56
CA ARG A 58 -33.64 -26.17 -8.52
C ARG A 58 -35.03 -26.24 -9.15
N SER A 59 -35.14 -26.81 -10.34
CA SER A 59 -36.45 -27.06 -10.93
C SER A 59 -37.29 -27.93 -9.99
N PRO A 60 -38.58 -27.62 -9.78
CA PRO A 60 -39.46 -28.46 -8.96
C PRO A 60 -39.57 -29.86 -9.55
N ASP A 61 -39.74 -30.88 -8.70
CA ASP A 61 -39.89 -32.29 -9.15
C ASP A 61 -41.06 -32.50 -10.13
N SER A 62 -42.04 -31.59 -10.12
CA SER A 62 -43.17 -31.58 -11.07
C SER A 62 -42.80 -31.12 -12.48
N TRP A 63 -41.62 -30.55 -12.70
CA TRP A 63 -41.14 -30.08 -14.00
C TRP A 63 -40.26 -31.16 -14.61
N GLU A 64 -40.80 -31.87 -15.59
CA GLU A 64 -40.10 -32.92 -16.33
C GLU A 64 -39.76 -32.48 -17.76
N GLY A 65 -38.66 -33.01 -18.30
CA GLY A 65 -38.23 -32.80 -19.67
C GLY A 65 -37.14 -31.76 -19.86
N SER A 66 -36.68 -31.61 -21.11
CA SER A 66 -35.46 -30.90 -21.48
C SER A 66 -35.39 -29.43 -21.04
N SER A 67 -36.53 -28.77 -20.86
CA SER A 67 -36.58 -27.38 -20.36
C SER A 67 -36.29 -27.28 -18.85
N SER A 68 -36.68 -28.29 -18.07
CA SER A 68 -36.38 -28.39 -16.63
C SER A 68 -34.89 -28.66 -16.42
N ASP A 69 -34.31 -29.55 -17.22
CA ASP A 69 -32.87 -29.85 -17.21
C ASP A 69 -32.06 -28.59 -17.56
N ALA A 70 -32.43 -27.89 -18.64
CA ALA A 70 -31.77 -26.66 -19.05
C ALA A 70 -31.85 -25.56 -17.97
N TYR A 71 -32.98 -25.42 -17.29
CA TYR A 71 -33.12 -24.48 -16.18
C TYR A 71 -32.18 -24.83 -15.01
N SER A 72 -32.16 -26.10 -14.61
CA SER A 72 -31.29 -26.59 -13.54
C SER A 72 -29.80 -26.42 -13.88
N ASP A 73 -29.42 -26.66 -15.13
CA ASP A 73 -28.05 -26.43 -15.61
C ASP A 73 -27.67 -24.94 -15.58
N ARG A 74 -28.54 -24.04 -16.06
CA ARG A 74 -28.30 -22.59 -15.98
C ARG A 74 -28.18 -22.11 -14.54
N ASN A 75 -29.00 -22.65 -13.64
CA ASN A 75 -28.95 -22.30 -12.23
C ASN A 75 -27.61 -22.73 -11.58
N ARG A 76 -27.14 -23.93 -11.91
CA ARG A 76 -25.81 -24.42 -11.50
C ARG A 76 -24.68 -23.54 -12.04
N GLU A 77 -24.71 -23.18 -13.32
CA GLU A 77 -23.72 -22.29 -13.93
C GLU A 77 -23.70 -20.90 -13.27
N GLN A 78 -24.86 -20.31 -12.98
CA GLN A 78 -24.93 -19.03 -12.26
C GLN A 78 -24.39 -19.15 -10.83
N LYS A 79 -24.66 -20.27 -10.14
CA LYS A 79 -24.11 -20.53 -8.82
C LYS A 79 -22.58 -20.59 -8.84
N GLU A 80 -22.02 -21.32 -9.80
CA GLU A 80 -20.57 -21.45 -9.99
C GLU A 80 -19.93 -20.10 -10.30
N ARG A 81 -20.53 -19.30 -11.20
CA ARG A 81 -20.07 -17.93 -11.48
C ARG A 81 -20.12 -17.02 -10.26
N ALA A 82 -21.21 -17.04 -9.50
CA ALA A 82 -21.33 -16.24 -8.28
C ALA A 82 -20.29 -16.67 -7.22
N ALA A 83 -20.04 -17.96 -7.05
CA ALA A 83 -18.98 -18.44 -6.16
C ALA A 83 -17.59 -17.94 -6.59
N LEU A 84 -17.30 -17.99 -7.90
CA LEU A 84 -16.02 -17.54 -8.44
C LEU A 84 -15.84 -16.01 -8.36
N MET A 85 -16.90 -15.23 -8.59
CA MET A 85 -16.90 -13.79 -8.35
C MET A 85 -16.61 -13.49 -6.89
N ALA A 86 -17.27 -14.20 -5.96
CA ALA A 86 -17.06 -14.02 -4.53
C ALA A 86 -15.61 -14.28 -4.11
N GLU A 87 -15.02 -15.36 -4.62
CA GLU A 87 -13.62 -15.69 -4.34
C GLU A 87 -12.65 -14.67 -4.92
N THR A 88 -12.90 -14.23 -6.16
CA THR A 88 -12.07 -13.22 -6.82
C THR A 88 -12.10 -11.89 -6.05
N ASP A 89 -13.28 -11.48 -5.58
CA ASP A 89 -13.46 -10.30 -4.74
C ASP A 89 -12.70 -10.43 -3.40
N ARG A 90 -12.70 -11.61 -2.75
CA ARG A 90 -11.90 -11.84 -1.54
C ARG A 90 -10.41 -11.67 -1.79
N VAL A 91 -9.90 -12.26 -2.87
CA VAL A 91 -8.49 -12.12 -3.25
C VAL A 91 -8.12 -10.66 -3.47
N VAL A 92 -8.96 -9.88 -4.17
CA VAL A 92 -8.70 -8.45 -4.38
C VAL A 92 -8.70 -7.69 -3.05
N LYS A 93 -9.66 -7.95 -2.16
CA LYS A 93 -9.68 -7.35 -0.82
C LYS A 93 -8.38 -7.64 -0.07
N GLU A 94 -7.97 -8.90 0.02
CA GLU A 94 -6.78 -9.31 0.76
C GLU A 94 -5.51 -8.65 0.21
N VAL A 95 -5.39 -8.53 -1.11
CA VAL A 95 -4.25 -7.85 -1.75
C VAL A 95 -4.24 -6.35 -1.43
N LEU A 96 -5.40 -5.68 -1.48
CA LEU A 96 -5.50 -4.26 -1.16
C LEU A 96 -5.23 -3.99 0.33
N ASP A 97 -5.75 -4.84 1.23
CA ASP A 97 -5.49 -4.74 2.67
C ASP A 97 -4.00 -4.95 3.00
N LYS A 98 -3.35 -5.91 2.32
CA LYS A 98 -1.90 -6.12 2.40
C LYS A 98 -1.13 -4.88 1.92
N GLU A 99 -1.46 -4.36 0.73
CA GLU A 99 -0.80 -3.17 0.17
C GLU A 99 -0.98 -1.95 1.09
N ALA A 100 -2.15 -1.80 1.69
CA ALA A 100 -2.43 -0.76 2.67
C ALA A 100 -1.48 -0.84 3.88
N GLY A 101 -1.31 -2.04 4.45
CA GLY A 101 -0.38 -2.26 5.55
C GLY A 101 1.10 -1.99 5.17
N GLU A 102 1.49 -2.34 3.95
CA GLU A 102 2.85 -2.08 3.42
C GLU A 102 3.14 -0.58 3.26
N ILE A 103 2.15 0.18 2.78
CA ILE A 103 2.21 1.64 2.67
C ILE A 103 2.34 2.27 4.07
N GLU A 104 1.50 1.86 5.03
CA GLU A 104 1.56 2.38 6.39
C GLU A 104 2.90 2.08 7.08
N ASP A 105 3.40 0.85 6.96
CA ASP A 105 4.68 0.49 7.55
C ASP A 105 5.82 1.30 6.93
N THR A 106 5.81 1.47 5.61
CA THR A 106 6.79 2.29 4.89
C THR A 106 6.77 3.75 5.38
N ARG A 107 5.58 4.36 5.50
CA ARG A 107 5.42 5.72 6.04
C ARG A 107 5.97 5.83 7.46
N ARG A 108 5.54 4.95 8.36
CA ARG A 108 6.00 4.96 9.77
C ARG A 108 7.52 4.84 9.87
N GLN A 109 8.13 4.00 9.05
CA GLN A 109 9.58 3.82 9.05
C GLN A 109 10.30 5.07 8.54
N ILE A 110 9.82 5.70 7.48
CA ILE A 110 10.39 6.95 6.96
C ILE A 110 10.26 8.07 8.01
N ASP A 111 9.10 8.21 8.64
CA ASP A 111 8.84 9.22 9.67
C ASP A 111 9.72 9.01 10.92
N HIS A 112 9.95 7.75 11.30
CA HIS A 112 10.89 7.40 12.36
C HIS A 112 12.31 7.88 12.02
N GLN A 113 12.80 7.58 10.81
CA GLN A 113 14.12 8.03 10.35
C GLN A 113 14.23 9.56 10.27
N MET A 114 13.17 10.24 9.82
CA MET A 114 13.11 11.70 9.83
C MET A 114 13.18 12.27 11.25
N THR A 115 12.52 11.62 12.20
CA THR A 115 12.55 12.02 13.62
C THR A 115 13.96 11.87 14.20
N GLU A 116 14.61 10.72 13.98
CA GLU A 116 16.00 10.51 14.39
C GLU A 116 16.95 11.57 13.82
N LEU A 117 16.82 11.88 12.52
CA LEU A 117 17.66 12.88 11.87
C LEU A 117 17.39 14.29 12.41
N THR A 118 16.14 14.61 12.73
CA THR A 118 15.74 15.90 13.32
C THR A 118 16.36 16.09 14.70
N TRP A 119 16.46 15.03 15.51
CA TRP A 119 17.09 15.09 16.84
C TRP A 119 18.59 15.43 16.80
N LEU A 120 19.26 15.30 15.65
CA LEU A 120 20.66 15.68 15.50
C LEU A 120 20.87 17.16 15.23
N ILE A 121 19.82 17.91 14.85
CA ILE A 121 19.91 19.34 14.53
C ILE A 121 20.50 20.16 15.69
N PRO A 122 20.00 20.05 16.94
CA PRO A 122 20.55 20.83 18.04
C PRO A 122 22.02 20.52 18.31
N ALA A 123 22.43 19.25 18.21
CA ALA A 123 23.81 18.84 18.41
C ALA A 123 24.74 19.38 17.31
N ALA A 124 24.31 19.34 16.05
CA ALA A 124 25.05 19.92 14.93
C ALA A 124 25.19 21.44 15.06
N ILE A 125 24.14 22.15 15.48
CA ILE A 125 24.19 23.59 15.76
C ILE A 125 25.13 23.87 16.95
N ALA A 126 25.02 23.09 18.03
CA ALA A 126 25.87 23.22 19.21
C ALA A 126 27.37 23.06 18.88
N ALA A 127 27.70 22.10 18.01
CA ALA A 127 29.06 21.83 17.57
C ALA A 127 29.72 23.05 16.90
N LYS A 128 28.94 23.89 16.19
CA LYS A 128 29.46 25.11 15.55
C LYS A 128 30.01 26.14 16.54
N PHE A 129 29.55 26.11 17.79
CA PHE A 129 30.07 27.01 18.83
C PHE A 129 31.46 26.61 19.34
N TRP A 130 31.94 25.41 19.01
CA TRP A 130 33.29 24.98 19.33
C TRP A 130 34.30 25.53 18.30
N ASN A 131 34.95 26.66 18.58
CA ASN A 131 35.81 27.35 17.60
C ASN A 131 37.31 27.37 17.95
N ALA A 132 37.78 26.38 18.72
CA ALA A 132 39.19 26.25 19.10
C ALA A 132 39.73 24.87 18.70
N PRO A 133 40.56 24.74 17.63
CA PRO A 133 41.05 25.79 16.71
C PRO A 133 39.95 26.36 15.76
N PRO A 134 40.18 27.51 15.11
CA PRO A 134 39.19 28.13 14.22
C PRO A 134 38.70 27.17 13.13
N GLY A 135 37.38 27.10 12.94
CA GLY A 135 36.74 26.23 11.96
C GLY A 135 36.53 24.77 12.40
N SER A 136 37.09 24.34 13.54
CA SER A 136 36.89 22.98 14.06
C SER A 136 35.42 22.62 14.33
N GLY A 137 34.63 23.58 14.82
CA GLY A 137 33.20 23.40 15.09
C GLY A 137 32.36 23.21 13.83
N GLU A 138 32.73 23.85 12.72
CA GLU A 138 32.04 23.65 11.44
C GLU A 138 32.32 22.24 10.90
N ILE A 139 33.56 21.75 11.04
CA ILE A 139 33.92 20.37 10.68
C ILE A 139 33.16 19.37 11.57
N ALA A 140 33.14 19.60 12.89
CA ALA A 140 32.40 18.75 13.83
C ALA A 140 30.90 18.71 13.52
N SER A 141 30.29 19.86 13.23
CA SER A 141 28.91 19.96 12.76
C SER A 141 28.68 19.13 11.49
N GLN A 142 29.55 19.26 10.48
CA GLN A 142 29.42 18.51 9.23
C GLN A 142 29.54 17.00 9.44
N ILE A 143 30.44 16.54 10.30
CA ILE A 143 30.58 15.11 10.64
C ILE A 143 29.28 14.58 11.25
N ILE A 144 28.66 15.32 12.18
CA ILE A 144 27.37 14.94 12.79
C ILE A 144 26.30 14.85 11.71
N GLN A 145 26.21 15.85 10.82
CA GLN A 145 25.18 15.88 9.78
C GLN A 145 25.36 14.74 8.77
N TRP A 146 26.58 14.51 8.27
CA TRP A 146 26.87 13.42 7.36
C TRP A 146 26.62 12.05 8.00
N GLY A 147 27.05 11.85 9.24
CA GLY A 147 26.81 10.62 9.98
C GLY A 147 25.32 10.35 10.17
N GLY A 148 24.55 11.38 10.51
CA GLY A 148 23.09 11.30 10.61
C GLY A 148 22.44 10.88 9.28
N VAL A 149 22.73 11.60 8.19
CA VAL A 149 22.16 11.30 6.87
C VAL A 149 22.59 9.92 6.37
N ALA A 150 23.86 9.55 6.53
CA ALA A 150 24.36 8.24 6.13
C ALA A 150 23.73 7.09 6.93
N LYS A 151 23.28 7.34 8.16
CA LYS A 151 22.52 6.36 8.95
C LYS A 151 21.08 6.24 8.46
N THR A 152 20.38 7.37 8.31
CA THR A 152 18.92 7.37 8.16
C THR A 152 18.46 7.21 6.70
N LEU A 153 19.11 7.91 5.76
CA LEU A 153 18.65 7.98 4.38
C LEU A 153 18.72 6.63 3.63
N PRO A 154 19.76 5.79 3.80
CA PRO A 154 19.79 4.47 3.18
C PRO A 154 18.66 3.55 3.65
N ILE A 155 18.28 3.65 4.93
CA ILE A 155 17.17 2.85 5.49
C ILE A 155 15.85 3.27 4.83
N ALA A 156 15.58 4.58 4.76
CA ALA A 156 14.38 5.11 4.08
C ALA A 156 14.35 4.69 2.59
N THR A 157 15.48 4.80 1.90
CA THR A 157 15.64 4.37 0.51
C THR A 157 15.35 2.87 0.34
N GLN A 158 15.87 2.03 1.22
CA GLN A 158 15.64 0.59 1.17
C GLN A 158 14.16 0.24 1.38
N ARG A 159 13.46 0.97 2.27
CA ARG A 159 12.01 0.79 2.47
C ARG A 159 11.22 1.14 1.23
N MET A 160 11.55 2.24 0.55
CA MET A 160 10.93 2.59 -0.72
C MET A 160 11.15 1.53 -1.81
N TYR A 161 12.34 0.94 -1.92
CA TYR A 161 12.58 -0.13 -2.88
C TYR A 161 11.77 -1.40 -2.60
N ARG A 162 11.57 -1.75 -1.32
CA ARG A 162 10.69 -2.87 -0.95
C ARG A 162 9.26 -2.58 -1.35
N MET A 163 8.73 -1.41 -0.98
CA MET A 163 7.36 -1.00 -1.35
C MET A 163 7.13 -1.03 -2.87
N ILE A 164 8.13 -0.62 -3.69
CA ILE A 164 8.05 -0.72 -5.16
C ILE A 164 7.94 -2.19 -5.63
N ALA A 165 8.71 -3.09 -5.02
CA ALA A 165 8.65 -4.51 -5.34
C ALA A 165 7.31 -5.12 -4.91
N ASP A 166 6.87 -4.83 -3.69
CA ASP A 166 5.61 -5.32 -3.12
C ASP A 166 4.42 -4.83 -3.97
N SER A 167 4.39 -3.55 -4.37
CA SER A 167 3.35 -2.99 -5.24
C SER A 167 3.34 -3.67 -6.64
N SER A 168 4.49 -4.06 -7.17
CA SER A 168 4.56 -4.82 -8.44
C SER A 168 3.95 -6.23 -8.31
N GLU A 169 4.18 -6.89 -7.18
CA GLU A 169 3.57 -8.17 -6.85
C GLU A 169 2.06 -8.03 -6.68
N ASN A 170 1.62 -7.07 -5.87
CA ASN A 170 0.20 -6.76 -5.64
C ASN A 170 -0.51 -6.45 -6.97
N ALA A 171 0.07 -5.60 -7.82
CA ALA A 171 -0.46 -5.30 -9.15
C ALA A 171 -0.58 -6.54 -10.06
N THR A 172 0.33 -7.51 -9.92
CA THR A 172 0.22 -8.78 -10.66
C THR A 172 -0.95 -9.61 -10.19
N LEU A 173 -1.20 -9.67 -8.88
CA LEU A 173 -2.35 -10.37 -8.31
C LEU A 173 -3.67 -9.70 -8.74
N ILE A 174 -3.75 -8.38 -8.69
CA ILE A 174 -4.92 -7.62 -9.17
C ILE A 174 -5.18 -7.88 -10.67
N ARG A 175 -4.14 -7.90 -11.52
CA ARG A 175 -4.32 -8.23 -12.95
C ARG A 175 -4.85 -9.65 -13.17
N ARG A 176 -4.43 -10.62 -12.35
CA ARG A 176 -4.94 -12.00 -12.43
C ARG A 176 -6.40 -12.09 -12.00
N ALA A 177 -6.80 -11.33 -10.97
CA ALA A 177 -8.20 -11.19 -10.58
C ALA A 177 -9.01 -10.56 -11.72
N GLY A 178 -8.51 -9.47 -12.34
CA GLY A 178 -9.03 -8.85 -13.56
C GLY A 178 -9.33 -9.86 -14.67
N ALA A 179 -8.34 -10.67 -15.03
CA ALA A 179 -8.49 -11.71 -16.05
C ALA A 179 -9.51 -12.81 -15.66
N THR A 180 -9.76 -13.00 -14.36
CA THR A 180 -10.79 -13.93 -13.88
C THR A 180 -12.18 -13.32 -14.05
N TYR A 181 -12.37 -12.04 -13.74
CA TYR A 181 -13.63 -11.33 -14.05
C TYR A 181 -13.94 -11.35 -15.55
N ASP A 182 -12.95 -11.06 -16.40
CA ASP A 182 -13.12 -11.08 -17.85
C ASP A 182 -13.55 -12.47 -18.36
N ARG A 183 -13.00 -13.54 -17.78
CA ARG A 183 -13.38 -14.92 -18.11
C ARG A 183 -14.83 -15.20 -17.72
N ILE A 184 -15.25 -14.84 -16.51
CA ILE A 184 -16.64 -14.99 -16.05
C ILE A 184 -17.60 -14.24 -16.96
N ALA A 185 -17.24 -13.03 -17.37
CA ALA A 185 -18.04 -12.22 -18.28
C ALA A 185 -18.17 -12.87 -19.67
N ALA A 186 -17.06 -13.38 -20.23
CA ALA A 186 -17.07 -14.08 -21.52
C ALA A 186 -17.91 -15.37 -21.48
N GLU A 187 -17.78 -16.17 -20.41
CA GLU A 187 -18.58 -17.37 -20.19
C GLU A 187 -20.07 -17.06 -20.06
N ALA A 188 -20.43 -15.93 -19.45
CA ALA A 188 -21.83 -15.50 -19.34
C ALA A 188 -22.41 -15.01 -20.67
N GLN A 189 -21.60 -14.48 -21.59
CA GLN A 189 -22.03 -13.99 -22.91
C GLN A 189 -22.14 -15.09 -23.97
N ALA A 190 -21.44 -16.21 -23.79
CA ALA A 190 -21.47 -17.36 -24.70
C ALA A 190 -22.75 -18.23 -24.55
N GLN A 191 -23.70 -17.79 -23.72
CA GLN A 191 -24.90 -18.52 -23.29
C GLN A 191 -26.19 -17.93 -23.84
#